data_AF-A0A9D0LIC9-F1
#
_entry.id   AF-A0A9D0LIC9-F1
#
_cell.length_a   1.000
_cell.length_b   1.000
_cell.length_c   1.000
_cell.angle_alpha   90.00
_cell.angle_beta   90.00
_cell.angle_gamma   90.00
#
_symmetry.space_group_name_H-M   'P 1'
#
loop_
_entity.id
_entity.type
_entity.pdbx_description
1 polymer ?
#
loop_
_entity_poly.entity_id
_entity_poly.type
_entity_poly.pdbx_seq_one_letter_code
_entity_poly.pdbx_strand_id
1 'polypeptide(L)'
;MRCLLLLLLLLSMLPLQAGGKKPWYERRRQETPSLHYPHELHKPALEEAGLGCLSCHAFSALDEKSPASARRLALIANEPLKSICHACHVVDRSAPARCTLCHAEPERIWPEDHNFQYLKLHGSDARRDESACRECHLGLDECVQCHFRRGSGSEQHAPGYRYGHGIEARLAPADCGRCHNPSYCTDCHVRMWR
;
A
#
# COMPACT_ATOMS: atom_id res chain seq x y z
N MET A 1 69.81 -19.43 4.37
CA MET A 1 68.68 -19.91 3.55
C MET A 1 67.50 -20.26 4.44
N ARG A 2 66.41 -19.50 4.33
CA ARG A 2 65.00 -19.74 4.76
C ARG A 2 64.37 -18.42 5.21
N CYS A 3 64.34 -17.47 4.27
CA CYS A 3 63.73 -16.14 4.42
C CYS A 3 62.57 -15.95 3.42
N LEU A 4 61.85 -17.03 3.09
CA LEU A 4 60.81 -17.02 2.05
C LEU A 4 59.71 -17.98 2.48
N LEU A 5 58.70 -17.52 3.25
CA LEU A 5 57.38 -18.18 3.36
C LEU A 5 56.34 -17.45 4.24
N LEU A 6 56.46 -16.14 4.48
CA LEU A 6 55.48 -15.38 5.28
C LEU A 6 54.95 -14.12 4.58
N LEU A 7 54.83 -14.16 3.26
CA LEU A 7 54.37 -13.01 2.44
C LEU A 7 53.13 -13.34 1.58
N LEU A 8 52.35 -14.37 1.93
CA LEU A 8 51.15 -14.80 1.20
C LEU A 8 49.87 -14.83 2.05
N LEU A 9 49.78 -14.06 3.14
CA LEU A 9 48.58 -13.97 3.99
C LEU A 9 48.14 -12.52 4.25
N LEU A 10 48.32 -11.62 3.27
CA LEU A 10 47.86 -10.23 3.34
C LEU A 10 47.06 -9.81 2.09
N LEU A 11 46.37 -10.76 1.44
CA LEU A 11 45.57 -10.46 0.25
C LEU A 11 44.16 -11.08 0.29
N SER A 12 43.43 -10.91 1.39
CA SER A 12 42.01 -11.29 1.44
C SER A 12 41.24 -10.66 2.61
N MET A 13 41.52 -9.39 2.91
CA MET A 13 40.64 -8.56 3.73
C MET A 13 40.27 -7.31 2.92
N LEU A 14 39.73 -7.52 1.71
CA LEU A 14 38.86 -6.50 1.15
C LEU A 14 37.66 -6.41 2.10
N PRO A 15 37.36 -5.24 2.68
CA PRO A 15 36.12 -5.07 3.41
C PRO A 15 35.00 -5.42 2.42
N LEU A 16 34.17 -6.40 2.76
CA LEU A 16 32.84 -6.50 2.18
C LEU A 16 32.21 -5.13 2.40
N GLN A 17 32.20 -4.28 1.37
CA GLN A 17 31.21 -3.22 1.30
C GLN A 17 29.88 -3.95 1.27
N ALA A 18 29.30 -4.14 2.45
CA ALA A 18 27.87 -4.29 2.57
C ALA A 18 27.29 -3.00 2.00
N GLY A 19 27.06 -3.00 0.69
CA GLY A 19 26.26 -2.00 0.01
C GLY A 19 24.85 -2.14 0.56
N GLY A 20 24.62 -1.58 1.75
CA GLY A 20 23.29 -1.44 2.30
C GLY A 20 22.45 -0.78 1.22
N LYS A 21 21.33 -1.43 0.87
CA LYS A 21 20.41 -0.85 -0.11
C LYS A 21 20.14 0.59 0.33
N LYS A 22 20.52 1.57 -0.50
CA LYS A 22 20.34 3.00 -0.18
C LYS A 22 18.95 3.22 0.38
N PRO A 23 18.74 4.07 1.40
CA PRO A 23 17.40 4.32 1.93
C PRO A 23 16.41 4.65 0.81
N TRP A 24 15.14 4.27 0.98
CA TRP A 24 14.13 4.42 -0.08
C TRP A 24 14.04 5.86 -0.62
N TYR A 25 14.26 6.87 0.23
CA TYR A 25 14.29 8.29 -0.13
C TYR A 25 15.47 8.69 -1.04
N GLU A 26 16.58 7.94 -1.03
CA GLU A 26 17.73 8.18 -1.92
C GLU A 26 17.56 7.54 -3.29
N ARG A 27 16.85 6.42 -3.37
CA ARG A 27 16.54 5.74 -4.63
C ARG A 27 15.42 6.45 -5.39
N ARG A 28 14.45 7.00 -4.67
CA ARG A 28 13.29 7.72 -5.23
C ARG A 28 13.63 8.97 -6.03
N ARG A 29 14.75 9.64 -5.72
CA ARG A 29 15.25 10.79 -6.50
C ARG A 29 15.65 10.47 -7.94
N GLN A 30 15.75 9.19 -8.29
CA GLN A 30 16.14 8.73 -9.62
C GLN A 30 14.92 8.47 -10.54
N GLU A 31 13.71 8.52 -10.01
CA GLU A 31 12.48 8.21 -10.74
C GLU A 31 11.67 9.49 -11.00
N THR A 32 11.57 9.88 -12.26
CA THR A 32 10.67 10.97 -12.69
C THR A 32 9.23 10.55 -12.38
N PRO A 33 8.43 11.36 -11.65
CA PRO A 33 7.03 11.04 -11.43
C PRO A 33 6.31 10.91 -12.78
N SER A 34 5.69 9.76 -13.03
CA SER A 34 4.86 9.50 -14.23
C SER A 34 3.49 10.20 -14.17
N LEU A 35 3.20 10.91 -13.08
CA LEU A 35 1.91 11.55 -12.80
C LEU A 35 1.90 13.01 -13.29
N HIS A 36 0.92 13.34 -14.13
CA HIS A 36 0.65 14.70 -14.56
C HIS A 36 -0.42 15.37 -13.68
N TYR A 37 -0.15 16.57 -13.17
CA TYR A 37 -1.10 17.35 -12.36
C TYR A 37 -1.52 18.65 -13.07
N PRO A 38 -2.76 18.73 -13.61
CA PRO A 38 -3.28 19.93 -14.26
C PRO A 38 -3.93 20.89 -13.25
N HIS A 39 -3.21 21.94 -12.84
CA HIS A 39 -3.68 22.96 -11.87
C HIS A 39 -5.04 23.59 -12.26
N GLU A 40 -5.20 23.98 -13.53
CA GLU A 40 -6.41 24.66 -14.02
C GLU A 40 -7.67 23.80 -13.85
N LEU A 41 -7.55 22.48 -14.04
CA LEU A 41 -8.70 21.57 -13.90
C LEU A 41 -9.03 21.27 -12.44
N HIS A 42 -8.03 21.33 -11.54
CA HIS A 42 -8.23 21.08 -10.12
C HIS A 42 -8.74 22.32 -9.37
N LYS A 43 -8.40 23.52 -9.84
CA LYS A 43 -8.67 24.79 -9.15
C LYS A 43 -10.15 24.96 -8.76
N PRO A 44 -11.16 24.79 -9.63
CA PRO A 44 -12.56 24.98 -9.24
C PRO A 44 -12.98 24.03 -8.11
N ALA A 45 -12.53 22.78 -8.19
CA ALA A 45 -12.88 21.76 -7.21
C ALA A 45 -12.16 21.97 -5.86
N LEU A 46 -10.99 22.61 -5.85
CA LEU A 46 -10.29 23.02 -4.64
C LEU A 46 -10.95 24.25 -3.99
N GLU A 47 -11.34 25.23 -4.80
CA GLU A 47 -12.07 26.42 -4.34
C GLU A 47 -13.42 26.04 -3.70
N GLU A 48 -14.16 25.12 -4.32
CA GLU A 48 -15.41 24.57 -3.76
C GLU A 48 -15.18 23.86 -2.40
N ALA A 49 -14.04 23.20 -2.23
CA ALA A 49 -13.64 22.58 -0.97
C ALA A 49 -13.08 23.57 0.07
N GLY A 50 -12.95 24.85 -0.25
CA GLY A 50 -12.32 25.84 0.61
C GLY A 50 -10.80 25.64 0.79
N LEU A 51 -10.15 24.91 -0.11
CA LEU A 51 -8.74 24.59 -0.05
C LEU A 51 -7.91 25.62 -0.86
N GLY A 52 -7.04 26.35 -0.17
CA GLY A 52 -6.11 27.29 -0.79
C GLY A 52 -4.79 26.63 -1.24
N CYS A 53 -3.93 27.39 -1.91
CA CYS A 53 -2.64 26.92 -2.45
C CYS A 53 -1.77 26.22 -1.40
N LEU A 54 -1.79 26.71 -0.16
CA LEU A 54 -0.99 26.19 0.95
C LEU A 54 -1.42 24.81 1.43
N SER A 55 -2.59 24.32 1.00
CA SER A 55 -3.06 22.97 1.30
C SER A 55 -2.20 21.90 0.63
N CYS A 56 -1.59 22.23 -0.51
CA CYS A 56 -0.66 21.37 -1.24
C CYS A 56 0.79 21.89 -1.16
N HIS A 57 0.96 23.21 -0.99
CA HIS A 57 2.26 23.89 -0.94
C HIS A 57 2.58 24.41 0.46
N ALA A 58 2.89 23.49 1.38
CA ALA A 58 3.12 23.81 2.79
C ALA A 58 4.50 24.47 3.02
N PHE A 59 4.60 25.79 2.76
CA PHE A 59 5.79 26.60 3.05
C PHE A 59 5.63 27.52 4.27
N SER A 60 4.43 27.55 4.87
CA SER A 60 4.07 28.52 5.92
C SER A 60 4.93 28.41 7.19
N ALA A 61 5.63 27.31 7.42
CA ALA A 61 6.49 27.10 8.58
C ALA A 61 7.97 27.48 8.35
N LEU A 62 8.36 27.89 7.13
CA LEU A 62 9.75 28.14 6.77
C LEU A 62 9.95 29.62 6.38
N ASP A 63 10.64 30.40 7.22
CA ASP A 63 11.13 31.76 6.89
C ASP A 63 12.40 31.66 6.02
N GLU A 64 12.34 30.91 4.91
CA GLU A 64 13.44 30.75 3.97
C GLU A 64 13.39 31.86 2.91
N LYS A 65 14.41 32.72 2.89
CA LYS A 65 14.49 33.90 2.01
C LYS A 65 15.35 33.67 0.77
N SER A 66 16.09 32.56 0.69
CA SER A 66 16.91 32.20 -0.45
C SER A 66 16.10 31.50 -1.55
N PRO A 67 16.06 32.04 -2.79
CA PRO A 67 15.36 31.40 -3.90
C PRO A 67 15.86 29.98 -4.22
N ALA A 68 17.16 29.73 -4.04
CA ALA A 68 17.77 28.43 -4.30
C ALA A 68 17.34 27.38 -3.25
N SER A 69 17.22 27.77 -1.98
CA SER A 69 16.75 26.89 -0.91
C SER A 69 15.25 26.66 -0.99
N ALA A 70 14.46 27.70 -1.25
CA ALA A 70 13.02 27.60 -1.45
C ALA A 70 12.67 26.63 -2.59
N ARG A 71 13.41 26.66 -3.72
CA ARG A 71 13.21 25.72 -4.83
C ARG A 71 13.46 24.27 -4.43
N ARG A 72 14.47 24.00 -3.61
CA ARG A 72 14.76 22.64 -3.10
C ARG A 72 13.71 22.17 -2.11
N LEU A 73 13.30 23.04 -1.18
CA LEU A 73 12.24 22.75 -0.22
C LEU A 73 10.91 22.49 -0.94
N ALA A 74 10.63 23.21 -2.02
CA ALA A 74 9.44 22.98 -2.83
C ALA A 74 9.40 21.61 -3.50
N LEU A 75 10.55 21.10 -3.93
CA LEU A 75 10.62 19.73 -4.45
C LEU A 75 10.27 18.71 -3.36
N ILE A 76 10.82 18.88 -2.15
CA ILE A 76 10.63 17.94 -1.03
C ILE A 76 9.21 18.02 -0.47
N ALA A 77 8.65 19.23 -0.30
CA ALA A 77 7.30 19.44 0.20
C ALA A 77 6.23 18.92 -0.76
N ASN A 78 6.53 18.93 -2.07
CA ASN A 78 5.64 18.38 -3.10
C ASN A 78 5.95 16.91 -3.42
N GLU A 79 7.09 16.34 -3.03
CA GLU A 79 7.41 14.92 -3.23
C GLU A 79 6.40 13.92 -2.64
N PRO A 80 5.68 14.18 -1.52
CA PRO A 80 4.63 13.29 -1.05
C PRO A 80 3.31 13.45 -1.82
N LEU A 81 3.34 13.78 -3.14
CA LEU A 81 2.15 13.88 -4.00
C LEU A 81 1.14 12.74 -3.74
N LYS A 82 1.60 11.51 -3.46
CA LYS A 82 0.74 10.37 -3.07
C LYS A 82 -0.21 10.73 -1.93
N SER A 83 0.27 11.23 -0.80
CA SER A 83 -0.61 11.53 0.35
C SER A 83 -1.53 12.72 0.08
N ILE A 84 -1.07 13.72 -0.67
CA ILE A 84 -1.87 14.91 -1.01
C ILE A 84 -3.00 14.53 -1.99
N CYS A 85 -2.67 13.82 -3.06
CA CYS A 85 -3.65 13.36 -4.04
C CYS A 85 -4.64 12.38 -3.41
N HIS A 86 -4.16 11.41 -2.61
CA HIS A 86 -5.01 10.39 -2.00
C HIS A 86 -5.91 10.95 -0.89
N ALA A 87 -5.51 11.99 -0.17
CA ALA A 87 -6.38 12.61 0.83
C ALA A 87 -7.72 13.03 0.22
N CYS A 88 -7.69 13.74 -0.91
CA CYS A 88 -8.92 14.15 -1.58
C CYS A 88 -9.52 13.03 -2.45
N HIS A 89 -8.73 12.38 -3.31
CA HIS A 89 -9.27 11.47 -4.31
C HIS A 89 -9.56 10.07 -3.77
N VAL A 90 -8.90 9.62 -2.72
CA VAL A 90 -9.02 8.24 -2.25
C VAL A 90 -9.81 8.16 -0.95
N VAL A 91 -9.65 9.15 -0.07
CA VAL A 91 -10.38 9.22 1.22
C VAL A 91 -11.68 10.02 1.06
N ASP A 92 -11.62 11.28 0.63
CA ASP A 92 -12.78 12.18 0.72
C ASP A 92 -13.76 12.11 -0.47
N ARG A 93 -13.26 11.88 -1.69
CA ARG A 93 -14.06 11.99 -2.93
C ARG A 93 -14.25 10.67 -3.67
N SER A 94 -13.74 9.57 -3.12
CA SER A 94 -13.84 8.21 -3.68
C SER A 94 -13.70 8.19 -5.22
N ALA A 95 -12.61 8.75 -5.72
CA ALA A 95 -12.20 8.61 -7.11
C ALA A 95 -12.23 7.12 -7.48
N PRO A 96 -12.54 6.78 -8.74
CA PRO A 96 -12.58 5.39 -9.15
C PRO A 96 -11.25 4.74 -8.78
N ALA A 97 -11.27 3.53 -8.19
CA ALA A 97 -10.08 2.71 -7.90
C ALA A 97 -9.30 2.27 -9.16
N ARG A 98 -9.48 3.00 -10.27
CA ARG A 98 -8.80 2.82 -11.54
C ARG A 98 -7.49 3.60 -11.48
N CYS A 99 -6.44 2.92 -11.04
CA CYS A 99 -5.09 3.46 -10.90
C CYS A 99 -4.63 4.19 -12.17
N THR A 100 -5.05 3.73 -13.35
CA THR A 100 -4.72 4.27 -14.67
C THR A 100 -5.24 5.69 -14.94
N LEU A 101 -6.20 6.19 -14.15
CA LEU A 101 -6.68 7.57 -14.28
C LEU A 101 -5.63 8.59 -13.86
N CYS A 102 -4.75 8.21 -12.92
CA CYS A 102 -3.67 9.06 -12.42
C CYS A 102 -2.30 8.49 -12.84
N HIS A 103 -2.10 7.18 -12.68
CA HIS A 103 -0.85 6.51 -13.00
C HIS A 103 -0.87 5.99 -14.44
N ALA A 104 -0.24 6.71 -15.37
CA ALA A 104 -0.14 6.29 -16.77
C ALA A 104 0.59 4.94 -16.95
N GLU A 105 1.49 4.61 -16.03
CA GLU A 105 2.26 3.36 -15.97
C GLU A 105 2.08 2.75 -14.55
N PRO A 106 0.92 2.13 -14.25
CA PRO A 106 0.61 1.64 -12.90
C PRO A 106 1.55 0.51 -12.45
N GLU A 107 2.21 -0.20 -13.37
CA GLU A 107 3.18 -1.25 -13.07
C GLU A 107 4.40 -0.72 -12.30
N ARG A 108 4.69 0.58 -12.39
CA ARG A 108 5.78 1.21 -11.62
C ARG A 108 5.46 1.35 -10.12
N ILE A 109 4.18 1.30 -9.75
CA ILE A 109 3.74 1.41 -8.34
C ILE A 109 3.20 0.09 -7.80
N TRP A 110 2.93 -0.88 -8.67
CA TRP A 110 2.49 -2.21 -8.27
C TRP A 110 3.62 -2.96 -7.57
N PRO A 111 3.30 -3.76 -6.53
CA PRO A 111 4.26 -4.70 -5.97
C PRO A 111 4.74 -5.70 -7.02
N GLU A 112 5.93 -6.27 -6.81
CA GLU A 112 6.54 -7.24 -7.75
C GLU A 112 5.66 -8.49 -7.99
N ASP A 113 4.83 -8.85 -7.02
CA ASP A 113 3.89 -9.97 -7.10
C ASP A 113 2.62 -9.68 -7.91
N HIS A 114 2.31 -8.42 -8.23
CA HIS A 114 1.16 -7.98 -9.03
C HIS A 114 1.40 -8.23 -10.52
N ASN A 115 1.59 -9.49 -10.87
CA ASN A 115 1.81 -9.98 -12.22
C ASN A 115 0.59 -10.78 -12.73
N PHE A 116 0.65 -11.26 -13.97
CA PHE A 116 -0.45 -11.99 -14.62
C PHE A 116 -0.91 -13.26 -13.88
N GLN A 117 -0.09 -13.81 -12.98
CA GLN A 117 -0.43 -14.99 -12.18
C GLN A 117 -0.98 -14.63 -10.80
N TYR A 118 -1.00 -13.35 -10.41
CA TYR A 118 -1.38 -12.92 -9.07
C TYR A 118 -2.76 -13.44 -8.65
N LEU A 119 -3.75 -13.40 -9.55
CA LEU A 119 -5.09 -13.94 -9.26
C LEU A 119 -5.07 -15.42 -8.80
N LYS A 120 -4.09 -16.21 -9.23
CA LYS A 120 -3.94 -17.62 -8.81
C LYS A 120 -3.08 -17.79 -7.56
N LEU A 121 -2.13 -16.89 -7.31
CA LEU A 121 -1.08 -17.07 -6.30
C LEU A 121 -1.25 -16.19 -5.05
N HIS A 122 -2.08 -15.14 -5.13
CA HIS A 122 -2.24 -14.16 -4.04
C HIS A 122 -2.71 -14.77 -2.73
N GLY A 123 -3.36 -15.94 -2.74
CA GLY A 123 -3.87 -16.58 -1.53
C GLY A 123 -2.77 -16.90 -0.51
N SER A 124 -1.54 -17.24 -0.93
CA SER A 124 -0.42 -17.41 0.02
C SER A 124 0.09 -16.10 0.57
N ASP A 125 0.04 -15.04 -0.22
CA ASP A 125 0.55 -13.72 0.15
C ASP A 125 -0.43 -13.01 1.10
N ALA A 126 -1.74 -13.08 0.80
CA ALA A 126 -2.80 -12.59 1.67
C ALA A 126 -2.82 -13.31 3.04
N ARG A 127 -2.51 -14.62 3.08
CA ARG A 127 -2.37 -15.36 4.36
C ARG A 127 -1.15 -14.93 5.17
N ARG A 128 -0.08 -14.51 4.49
CA ARG A 128 1.15 -14.06 5.14
C ARG A 128 0.98 -12.64 5.69
N ASP A 129 0.42 -11.76 4.87
CA ASP A 129 0.20 -10.36 5.21
C ASP A 129 -0.92 -9.74 4.35
N GLU A 130 -2.16 -9.87 4.82
CA GLU A 130 -3.32 -9.18 4.25
C GLU A 130 -3.19 -7.65 4.35
N SER A 131 -2.45 -7.14 5.34
CA SER A 131 -2.38 -5.70 5.61
C SER A 131 -1.61 -4.94 4.54
N ALA A 132 -0.61 -5.57 3.92
CA ALA A 132 0.10 -5.04 2.76
C ALA A 132 -0.83 -4.78 1.57
N CYS A 133 -1.88 -5.60 1.38
CA CYS A 133 -2.86 -5.37 0.31
C CYS A 133 -3.65 -4.08 0.55
N ARG A 134 -3.91 -3.74 1.82
CA ARG A 134 -4.71 -2.57 2.23
C ARG A 134 -3.97 -1.24 2.09
N GLU A 135 -2.72 -1.25 1.68
CA GLU A 135 -2.02 -0.02 1.26
C GLU A 135 -2.62 0.58 -0.02
N CYS A 136 -3.25 -0.25 -0.85
CA CYS A 136 -3.84 0.11 -2.12
C CYS A 136 -5.31 -0.35 -2.26
N HIS A 137 -5.66 -1.53 -1.75
CA HIS A 137 -7.02 -2.09 -1.76
C HIS A 137 -7.76 -1.71 -0.47
N LEU A 138 -8.54 -0.64 -0.54
CA LEU A 138 -9.17 -0.02 0.63
C LEU A 138 -10.53 -0.63 0.98
N GLY A 139 -11.15 -1.31 0.02
CA GLY A 139 -12.46 -1.89 0.16
C GLY A 139 -12.40 -3.38 0.44
N LEU A 140 -13.11 -3.83 1.48
CA LEU A 140 -13.35 -5.26 1.70
C LEU A 140 -14.10 -5.90 0.52
N ASP A 141 -14.90 -5.11 -0.20
CA ASP A 141 -15.63 -5.54 -1.38
C ASP A 141 -14.68 -6.06 -2.48
N GLU A 142 -13.47 -5.53 -2.58
CA GLU A 142 -12.45 -5.98 -3.53
C GLU A 142 -12.05 -7.46 -3.29
N CYS A 143 -12.03 -7.89 -2.03
CA CYS A 143 -11.80 -9.29 -1.67
C CYS A 143 -13.04 -10.15 -1.97
N VAL A 144 -14.22 -9.71 -1.51
CA VAL A 144 -15.42 -10.58 -1.55
C VAL A 144 -16.04 -10.70 -2.95
N GLN A 145 -15.75 -9.78 -3.88
CA GLN A 145 -16.21 -9.85 -5.27
C GLN A 145 -15.83 -11.15 -5.99
N CYS A 146 -14.70 -11.76 -5.60
CA CYS A 146 -14.25 -13.07 -6.08
C CYS A 146 -14.50 -14.16 -5.04
N HIS A 147 -14.19 -13.91 -3.77
CA HIS A 147 -14.30 -14.90 -2.71
C HIS A 147 -15.73 -15.35 -2.38
N PHE A 148 -16.75 -14.54 -2.73
CA PHE A 148 -18.15 -14.89 -2.56
C PHE A 148 -18.83 -15.27 -3.89
N ARG A 149 -18.12 -15.13 -5.02
CA ARG A 149 -18.62 -15.48 -6.34
C ARG A 149 -18.54 -16.99 -6.54
N ARG A 150 -19.69 -17.61 -6.85
CA ARG A 150 -19.73 -19.03 -7.24
C ARG A 150 -18.80 -19.29 -8.43
N GLY A 151 -18.00 -20.35 -8.34
CA GLY A 151 -17.08 -20.77 -9.41
C GLY A 151 -15.74 -20.03 -9.44
N SER A 152 -15.43 -19.18 -8.45
CA SER A 152 -14.09 -18.57 -8.31
C SER A 152 -13.00 -19.55 -7.87
N GLY A 153 -13.36 -20.78 -7.51
CA GLY A 153 -12.43 -21.78 -6.96
C GLY A 153 -11.94 -21.44 -5.55
N SER A 154 -12.52 -20.42 -4.92
CA SER A 154 -12.21 -19.99 -3.55
C SER A 154 -13.41 -20.24 -2.64
N GLU A 155 -13.66 -21.51 -2.31
CA GLU A 155 -14.53 -21.84 -1.19
C GLU A 155 -13.87 -21.34 0.11
N GLN A 156 -14.33 -20.19 0.62
CA GLN A 156 -13.80 -19.59 1.86
C GLN A 156 -14.07 -20.44 3.10
N HIS A 157 -15.05 -21.33 2.99
CA HIS A 157 -15.41 -22.29 4.01
C HIS A 157 -15.47 -23.68 3.40
N ALA A 158 -14.93 -24.66 4.10
CA ALA A 158 -15.04 -26.06 3.67
C ALA A 158 -16.51 -26.52 3.60
N PRO A 159 -16.84 -27.51 2.76
CA PRO A 159 -18.15 -28.14 2.79
C PRO A 159 -18.53 -28.58 4.20
N GLY A 160 -19.74 -28.26 4.65
CA GLY A 160 -20.20 -28.60 6.00
C GLY A 160 -19.70 -27.67 7.12
N TYR A 161 -19.07 -26.53 6.79
CA TYR A 161 -18.56 -25.56 7.76
C TYR A 161 -19.51 -25.21 8.90
N ARG A 162 -20.82 -25.12 8.64
CA ARG A 162 -21.85 -24.87 9.65
C ARG A 162 -21.78 -25.82 10.86
N TYR A 163 -21.27 -27.03 10.69
CA TYR A 163 -21.13 -28.03 11.75
C TYR A 163 -19.80 -27.94 12.52
N GLY A 164 -18.78 -27.29 11.97
CA GLY A 164 -17.43 -27.22 12.52
C GLY A 164 -16.97 -25.83 12.98
N HIS A 165 -17.62 -24.76 12.52
CA HIS A 165 -17.19 -23.37 12.76
C HIS A 165 -17.17 -22.96 14.24
N GLY A 166 -17.85 -23.70 15.12
CA GLY A 166 -17.94 -23.37 16.54
C GLY A 166 -16.60 -23.40 17.28
N ILE A 167 -15.59 -24.12 16.78
CA ILE A 167 -14.23 -24.07 17.37
C ILE A 167 -13.56 -22.74 16.99
N GLU A 168 -13.57 -22.39 15.71
CA GLU A 168 -13.00 -21.14 15.18
C GLU A 168 -13.70 -19.91 15.79
N ALA A 169 -15.03 -19.93 15.87
CA ALA A 169 -15.81 -18.85 16.47
C ALA A 169 -15.51 -18.63 17.96
N ARG A 170 -14.98 -19.64 18.67
CA ARG A 170 -14.52 -19.49 20.06
C ARG A 170 -13.09 -18.98 20.17
N LEU A 171 -12.23 -19.37 19.24
CA LEU A 171 -10.82 -19.00 19.24
C LEU A 171 -10.59 -17.58 18.71
N ALA A 172 -11.28 -17.21 17.63
CA ALA A 172 -11.07 -15.94 16.93
C ALA A 172 -12.38 -15.39 16.31
N PRO A 173 -13.41 -15.06 17.12
CA PRO A 173 -14.68 -14.54 16.60
C PRO A 173 -14.54 -13.23 15.80
N ALA A 174 -13.48 -12.45 16.07
CA ALA A 174 -13.19 -11.22 15.33
C ALA A 174 -12.88 -11.46 13.85
N ASP A 175 -12.36 -12.64 13.49
CA ASP A 175 -12.03 -12.97 12.10
C ASP A 175 -13.29 -13.16 11.25
N CYS A 176 -14.38 -13.63 11.85
CA CYS A 176 -15.69 -13.70 11.19
C CYS A 176 -16.19 -12.29 10.83
N GLY A 177 -15.94 -11.32 11.73
CA GLY A 177 -16.32 -9.91 11.59
C GLY A 177 -15.61 -9.19 10.43
N ARG A 178 -14.55 -9.78 9.87
CA ARG A 178 -13.87 -9.23 8.69
C ARG A 178 -14.74 -9.31 7.44
N CYS A 179 -15.57 -10.34 7.31
CA CYS A 179 -16.42 -10.56 6.14
C CYS A 179 -17.92 -10.55 6.47
N HIS A 180 -18.28 -10.92 7.70
CA HIS A 180 -19.67 -11.05 8.13
C HIS A 180 -20.05 -9.97 9.14
N ASN A 181 -21.27 -9.44 9.00
CA ASN A 181 -21.89 -8.60 10.02
C ASN A 181 -22.28 -9.47 11.24
N PRO A 182 -22.21 -8.96 12.48
CA PRO A 182 -22.75 -9.61 13.67
C PRO A 182 -24.16 -10.21 13.51
N SER A 183 -25.02 -9.62 12.67
CA SER A 183 -26.37 -10.13 12.40
C SER A 183 -26.35 -11.57 11.84
N TYR A 184 -25.34 -11.91 11.05
CA TYR A 184 -25.16 -13.24 10.44
C TYR A 184 -25.06 -14.34 11.50
N CYS A 185 -24.41 -14.04 12.63
CA CYS A 185 -24.31 -14.96 13.77
C CYS A 185 -25.68 -15.10 14.43
N THR A 186 -26.36 -13.98 14.68
CA THR A 186 -27.62 -13.97 15.41
C THR A 186 -28.76 -14.61 14.66
N ASP A 187 -28.75 -14.64 13.32
CA ASP A 187 -29.80 -15.27 12.52
C ASP A 187 -30.02 -16.75 12.89
N CYS A 188 -28.94 -17.49 13.16
CA CYS A 188 -28.99 -18.87 13.63
C CYS A 188 -28.88 -18.97 15.17
N HIS A 189 -28.19 -18.03 15.81
CA HIS A 189 -27.89 -18.05 17.25
C HIS A 189 -28.83 -17.17 18.09
N VAL A 190 -30.05 -16.93 17.60
CA VAL A 190 -31.13 -16.14 18.21
C VAL A 190 -31.48 -16.47 19.68
N ARG A 191 -30.99 -17.58 20.24
CA ARG A 191 -31.38 -18.10 21.58
C ARG A 191 -30.23 -18.64 22.42
N MET A 192 -29.03 -18.06 22.33
CA MET A 192 -27.89 -18.51 23.14
C MET A 192 -27.87 -18.01 24.61
N TRP A 193 -28.90 -17.27 25.05
CA TRP A 193 -29.05 -16.81 26.44
C TRP A 193 -30.34 -17.31 27.12
N ARG A 194 -30.49 -18.63 27.22
CA ARG A 194 -31.33 -19.27 28.24
C ARG A 194 -30.56 -20.40 28.90
#